data_AF-A0A359HJN3-F1
#
_entry.id   AF-A0A359HJN3-F1
#
_cell.length_a   1.000
_cell.length_b   1.000
_cell.length_c   1.000
_cell.angle_alpha   90.00
_cell.angle_beta   90.00
_cell.angle_gamma   90.00
#
_symmetry.space_group_name_H-M   'P 1'
#
loop_
_entity.id
_entity.type
_entity.pdbx_description
1 polymer ?
#
loop_
_entity_poly.entity_id
_entity_poly.type
_entity_poly.pdbx_seq_one_letter_code
_entity_poly.pdbx_strand_id
1 'polypeptide(L)'
;MEEKLNQLKIISAEIADLGAASALLGWDQQVNMPSGGAEARGNQLATLQKLIHQKSITPEVGQLIADLSDFAKDLDPASDDARLIKVAKRNYEQSAKVPPEFTAEFAKVTTAAFGAWAQARAADDFSQFQPHLEKIVALAHQFVGYFEPYDHPYDVLLDQFEPGMKTA
;
A
#
# COMPACT_ATOMS: atom_id res chain seq x y z
N MET A 1 20.23 -17.51 -11.77
CA MET A 1 19.93 -16.23 -11.09
C MET A 1 19.30 -15.22 -12.04
N GLU A 2 19.87 -15.03 -13.23
CA GLU A 2 19.33 -14.12 -14.26
C GLU A 2 17.86 -14.40 -14.61
N GLU A 3 17.47 -15.67 -14.79
CA GLU A 3 16.07 -16.04 -15.05
C GLU A 3 15.11 -15.62 -13.91
N LYS A 4 15.49 -15.88 -12.65
CA LYS A 4 14.71 -15.50 -11.47
C LYS A 4 14.60 -13.99 -11.33
N LEU A 5 15.69 -13.26 -11.61
CA LEU A 5 15.68 -11.80 -11.62
C LEU A 5 14.75 -11.26 -12.71
N ASN A 6 14.77 -11.86 -13.90
CA ASN A 6 13.85 -11.48 -14.98
C ASN A 6 12.39 -11.76 -14.61
N GLN A 7 12.08 -12.88 -13.97
CA GLN A 7 10.74 -13.17 -13.44
C GLN A 7 10.30 -12.11 -12.42
N LEU A 8 11.16 -11.74 -11.47
CA LEU A 8 10.86 -10.69 -10.50
C LEU A 8 10.61 -9.33 -11.20
N LYS A 9 11.39 -9.00 -12.23
CA LYS A 9 11.20 -7.77 -13.03
C LYS A 9 9.85 -7.76 -13.75
N ILE A 10 9.45 -8.87 -14.36
CA ILE A 10 8.15 -9.00 -15.05
C ILE A 10 7.00 -8.79 -14.05
N ILE A 11 7.03 -9.47 -12.90
CA ILE A 11 6.00 -9.32 -11.86
C ILE A 11 5.96 -7.87 -11.35
N SER A 12 7.12 -7.27 -11.10
CA SER A 12 7.22 -5.88 -10.64
C SER A 12 6.67 -4.88 -11.67
N ALA A 13 6.92 -5.11 -12.96
CA ALA A 13 6.38 -4.29 -14.04
C ALA A 13 4.86 -4.37 -14.12
N GLU A 14 4.28 -5.58 -14.03
CA GLU A 14 2.81 -5.73 -14.01
C GLU A 14 2.18 -5.02 -12.80
N ILE A 15 2.78 -5.13 -11.61
CA ILE A 15 2.33 -4.41 -10.42
C ILE A 15 2.39 -2.89 -10.65
N ALA A 16 3.48 -2.40 -11.25
CA ALA A 16 3.64 -0.99 -11.57
C ALA A 16 2.57 -0.50 -12.57
N ASP A 17 2.28 -1.27 -13.62
CA ASP A 17 1.27 -0.94 -14.62
C ASP A 17 -0.15 -0.88 -14.01
N LEU A 18 -0.50 -1.83 -13.15
CA LEU A 18 -1.76 -1.81 -12.40
C LEU A 18 -1.85 -0.60 -11.46
N GLY A 19 -0.73 -0.24 -10.83
CA GLY A 19 -0.62 0.97 -10.02
C GLY A 19 -0.82 2.24 -10.83
N ALA A 20 -0.20 2.32 -12.01
CA ALA A 20 -0.35 3.45 -12.94
C ALA A 20 -1.80 3.59 -13.44
N ALA A 21 -2.46 2.47 -13.76
CA ALA A 21 -3.88 2.47 -14.11
C ALA A 21 -4.75 2.97 -12.95
N SER A 22 -4.46 2.54 -11.72
CA SER A 22 -5.16 3.01 -10.51
C SER A 22 -4.96 4.52 -10.30
N ALA A 23 -3.76 5.03 -10.52
CA ALA A 23 -3.44 6.45 -10.42
C ALA A 23 -4.20 7.28 -11.46
N LEU A 24 -4.26 6.81 -12.72
CA LEU A 24 -5.04 7.47 -13.78
C LEU A 24 -6.54 7.53 -13.42
N LEU A 25 -7.11 6.44 -12.91
CA LEU A 25 -8.50 6.40 -12.46
C LEU A 25 -8.74 7.31 -11.25
N GLY A 26 -7.79 7.41 -10.33
CA GLY A 26 -7.83 8.32 -9.19
C GLY A 26 -7.79 9.78 -9.62
N TRP A 27 -6.94 10.13 -10.58
CA TRP A 27 -6.91 11.48 -11.17
C TRP A 27 -8.24 11.80 -11.87
N ASP A 28 -8.73 10.90 -12.73
CA ASP A 28 -10.00 11.11 -13.43
C ASP A 28 -11.17 11.31 -12.47
N GLN A 29 -11.19 10.57 -11.34
CA GLN A 29 -12.21 10.69 -10.29
C GLN A 29 -12.31 12.11 -9.74
N GLN A 30 -11.17 12.81 -9.65
CA GLN A 30 -11.10 14.15 -9.07
C GLN A 30 -11.33 15.26 -10.10
N VAL A 31 -11.08 15.00 -11.39
CA VAL A 31 -11.04 16.06 -12.41
C VAL A 31 -12.22 15.99 -13.37
N ASN A 32 -12.53 14.82 -13.94
CA ASN A 32 -13.48 14.69 -15.05
C ASN A 32 -14.69 13.81 -14.75
N MET A 33 -14.59 12.89 -13.78
CA MET A 33 -15.63 11.89 -13.54
C MET A 33 -16.95 12.54 -13.12
N PRO A 34 -18.09 12.20 -13.76
CA PRO A 34 -19.40 12.69 -13.33
C PRO A 34 -19.77 12.11 -11.96
N SER A 35 -20.55 12.84 -11.17
CA SER A 35 -20.92 12.46 -9.80
C SER A 35 -21.60 11.08 -9.68
N GLY A 36 -22.38 10.67 -10.68
CA GLY A 36 -23.01 9.34 -10.73
C GLY A 36 -22.04 8.17 -10.96
N GLY A 37 -20.76 8.44 -11.26
CA GLY A 37 -19.74 7.41 -11.52
C GLY A 37 -19.04 6.85 -10.28
N ALA A 38 -19.29 7.40 -9.09
CA ALA A 38 -18.51 7.12 -7.88
C ALA A 38 -18.51 5.63 -7.49
N GLU A 39 -19.65 4.95 -7.55
CA GLU A 39 -19.75 3.53 -7.20
C GLU A 39 -18.95 2.65 -8.17
N ALA A 40 -19.13 2.85 -9.47
CA ALA A 40 -18.41 2.11 -10.50
C ALA A 40 -16.90 2.34 -10.40
N ARG A 41 -16.46 3.59 -10.17
CA ARG A 41 -15.06 3.94 -9.96
C ARG A 41 -14.48 3.28 -8.72
N GLY A 42 -15.23 3.27 -7.61
CA GLY A 42 -14.83 2.57 -6.39
C GLY A 42 -14.59 1.08 -6.64
N ASN A 43 -15.48 0.41 -7.38
CA ASN A 43 -15.34 -1.00 -7.73
C ASN A 43 -14.10 -1.29 -8.61
N GLN A 44 -13.79 -0.40 -9.56
CA GLN A 44 -12.59 -0.51 -10.41
C GLN A 44 -11.31 -0.40 -9.57
N LEU A 45 -11.19 0.63 -8.74
CA LEU A 45 -10.03 0.86 -7.87
C LEU A 45 -9.86 -0.29 -6.87
N ALA A 46 -10.95 -0.76 -6.26
CA ALA A 46 -10.90 -1.90 -5.34
C ALA A 46 -10.40 -3.19 -6.03
N THR A 47 -10.83 -3.43 -7.27
CA THR A 47 -10.37 -4.57 -8.06
C THR A 47 -8.88 -4.49 -8.36
N LEU A 48 -8.40 -3.34 -8.83
CA LEU A 48 -6.98 -3.14 -9.13
C LEU A 48 -6.12 -3.28 -7.87
N GLN A 49 -6.54 -2.69 -6.75
CA GLN A 49 -5.81 -2.81 -5.49
C GLN A 49 -5.74 -4.25 -4.99
N LYS A 50 -6.83 -5.01 -5.12
CA LYS A 50 -6.84 -6.45 -4.81
C LYS A 50 -5.83 -7.21 -5.67
N LEU A 51 -5.81 -6.96 -6.98
CA LEU A 51 -4.88 -7.64 -7.90
C LEU A 51 -3.43 -7.29 -7.60
N ILE A 52 -3.13 -6.01 -7.33
CA ILE A 52 -1.81 -5.54 -6.90
C ILE A 52 -1.37 -6.27 -5.65
N HIS A 53 -2.21 -6.29 -4.61
CA HIS A 53 -1.88 -6.94 -3.34
C HIS A 53 -1.64 -8.45 -3.55
N GLN A 54 -2.57 -9.15 -4.20
CA GLN A 54 -2.45 -10.59 -4.47
C GLN A 54 -1.18 -10.94 -5.24
N LYS A 55 -0.80 -10.15 -6.25
CA LYS A 55 0.46 -10.33 -6.99
C LYS A 55 1.70 -10.03 -6.14
N SER A 56 1.60 -9.07 -5.23
CA SER A 56 2.73 -8.62 -4.41
C SER A 56 3.13 -9.59 -3.31
N ILE A 57 2.22 -10.45 -2.84
CA ILE A 57 2.45 -11.34 -1.68
C ILE A 57 2.40 -12.83 -2.01
N THR A 58 2.54 -13.23 -3.27
CA THR A 58 2.52 -14.67 -3.61
C THR A 58 3.70 -15.42 -2.97
N PRO A 59 3.55 -16.72 -2.66
CA PRO A 59 4.67 -17.54 -2.19
C PRO A 59 5.83 -17.56 -3.19
N GLU A 60 5.53 -17.50 -4.49
CA GLU A 60 6.52 -17.43 -5.56
C GLU A 60 7.38 -16.16 -5.47
N VAL A 61 6.76 -14.98 -5.29
CA VAL A 61 7.50 -13.72 -5.10
C VAL A 61 8.38 -13.78 -3.87
N GLY A 62 7.87 -14.35 -2.77
CA GLY A 62 8.65 -14.57 -1.55
C GLY A 62 9.89 -15.44 -1.80
N GLN A 63 9.74 -16.53 -2.55
CA GLN A 63 10.85 -17.41 -2.90
C GLN A 63 11.85 -16.73 -3.85
N LEU A 64 11.39 -15.99 -4.85
CA LEU A 64 12.25 -15.21 -5.75
C LEU A 64 13.10 -14.21 -4.97
N ILE A 65 12.49 -13.47 -4.05
CA ILE A 65 13.18 -12.51 -3.19
C ILE A 65 14.20 -13.20 -2.28
N ALA A 66 13.84 -14.34 -1.69
CA ALA A 66 14.76 -15.11 -0.85
C ALA A 66 15.98 -15.57 -1.64
N ASP A 67 15.78 -16.17 -2.82
CA ASP A 67 16.85 -16.66 -3.68
C ASP A 67 17.75 -15.54 -4.20
N LEU A 68 17.15 -14.41 -4.59
CA LEU A 68 17.87 -13.25 -5.12
C LEU A 68 18.60 -12.44 -4.04
N SER A 69 18.22 -12.57 -2.76
CA SER A 69 18.84 -11.83 -1.66
C SER A 69 20.33 -12.14 -1.48
N ASP A 70 20.74 -13.40 -1.69
CA ASP A 70 22.16 -13.77 -1.62
C ASP A 70 22.90 -13.31 -2.88
N PHE A 71 22.31 -13.49 -4.06
CA PHE A 71 22.88 -13.02 -5.32
C PHE A 71 23.09 -11.50 -5.34
N ALA A 72 22.20 -10.72 -4.71
CA ALA A 72 22.34 -9.28 -4.59
C ALA A 72 23.63 -8.83 -3.86
N LYS A 73 24.24 -9.69 -3.03
CA LYS A 73 25.49 -9.39 -2.34
C LYS A 73 26.70 -9.39 -3.28
N ASP A 74 26.61 -10.11 -4.38
CA ASP A 74 27.66 -10.22 -5.40
C ASP A 74 27.56 -9.13 -6.48
N LEU A 75 26.46 -8.36 -6.48
CA LEU A 75 26.25 -7.24 -7.38
C LEU A 75 26.85 -5.96 -6.81
N ASP A 76 27.15 -4.99 -7.69
CA ASP A 76 27.39 -3.62 -7.26
C ASP A 76 26.14 -3.12 -6.50
N PRO A 77 26.27 -2.69 -5.22
CA PRO A 77 25.16 -2.15 -4.45
C PRO A 77 24.47 -0.95 -5.10
N ALA A 78 25.13 -0.23 -6.03
CA ALA A 78 24.56 0.87 -6.78
C ALA A 78 23.83 0.45 -8.06
N SER A 79 23.94 -0.81 -8.49
CA SER A 79 23.27 -1.31 -9.70
C SER A 79 21.75 -1.35 -9.54
N ASP A 80 21.04 -1.16 -10.67
CA ASP A 80 19.58 -1.23 -10.71
C ASP A 80 19.05 -2.56 -10.17
N ASP A 81 19.73 -3.66 -10.48
CA ASP A 81 19.33 -5.00 -10.06
C ASP A 81 19.43 -5.18 -8.53
N ALA A 82 20.54 -4.75 -7.92
CA ALA A 82 20.69 -4.78 -6.46
C ALA A 82 19.65 -3.89 -5.77
N ARG A 83 19.34 -2.73 -6.34
CA ARG A 83 18.32 -1.81 -5.82
C ARG A 83 16.90 -2.34 -5.97
N LEU A 84 16.58 -2.93 -7.12
CA LEU A 84 15.29 -3.57 -7.37
C LEU A 84 15.04 -4.70 -6.36
N ILE A 85 16.02 -5.58 -6.15
CA ILE A 85 15.90 -6.68 -5.17
C ILE A 85 15.66 -6.12 -3.76
N LYS A 86 16.43 -5.09 -3.36
CA LYS A 86 16.27 -4.45 -2.04
C LYS A 86 14.88 -3.87 -1.84
N VAL A 87 14.36 -3.13 -2.82
CA VAL A 87 13.04 -2.50 -2.75
C VAL A 87 11.92 -3.54 -2.80
N ALA A 88 12.02 -4.53 -3.71
CA ALA A 88 11.06 -5.62 -3.80
C ALA A 88 10.97 -6.40 -2.49
N LYS A 89 12.11 -6.71 -1.86
CA LYS A 89 12.17 -7.36 -0.55
C LYS A 89 11.42 -6.56 0.51
N ARG A 90 11.72 -5.27 0.63
CA ARG A 90 11.04 -4.38 1.59
C ARG A 90 9.53 -4.37 1.35
N ASN A 91 9.10 -4.18 0.10
CA ASN A 91 7.68 -4.09 -0.23
C ASN A 91 6.93 -5.40 0.08
N TYR A 92 7.54 -6.55 -0.20
CA TYR A 92 7.01 -7.86 0.14
C TYR A 92 6.88 -8.03 1.65
N GLU A 93 7.96 -7.79 2.41
CA GLU A 93 7.97 -7.94 3.87
C GLU A 93 6.95 -7.03 4.55
N GLN A 94 6.79 -5.79 4.08
CA GLN A 94 5.78 -4.86 4.60
C GLN A 94 4.37 -5.34 4.29
N SER A 95 4.11 -5.76 3.05
CA SER A 95 2.79 -6.21 2.61
C SER A 95 2.38 -7.53 3.26
N ALA A 96 3.31 -8.47 3.44
CA ALA A 96 3.05 -9.78 4.00
C ALA A 96 2.72 -9.76 5.51
N LYS A 97 3.10 -8.69 6.23
CA LYS A 97 2.76 -8.51 7.65
C LYS A 97 1.30 -8.15 7.88
N VAL A 98 0.63 -7.59 6.88
CA VAL A 98 -0.71 -7.00 7.02
C VAL A 98 -1.77 -7.98 6.49
N PRO A 99 -2.74 -8.42 7.31
CA PRO A 99 -3.78 -9.32 6.87
C PRO A 99 -4.67 -8.73 5.75
N PRO A 100 -5.10 -9.51 4.76
CA PRO A 100 -6.05 -9.07 3.74
C PRO A 100 -7.36 -8.53 4.33
N GLU A 101 -7.84 -9.13 5.41
CA GLU A 101 -9.07 -8.73 6.11
C GLU A 101 -8.94 -7.34 6.71
N PHE A 102 -7.79 -7.03 7.32
CA PHE A 102 -7.49 -5.70 7.85
C PHE A 102 -7.50 -4.67 6.73
N THR A 103 -6.82 -4.97 5.61
CA THR A 103 -6.75 -4.07 4.46
C THR A 103 -8.14 -3.75 3.91
N ALA A 104 -9.01 -4.76 3.82
CA ALA A 104 -10.40 -4.60 3.37
C ALA A 104 -11.23 -3.75 4.35
N GLU A 105 -11.11 -3.99 5.65
CA GLU A 105 -11.79 -3.19 6.66
C GLU A 105 -11.33 -1.73 6.65
N PHE A 106 -10.02 -1.50 6.62
CA PHE A 106 -9.45 -0.16 6.61
C PHE A 106 -9.90 0.64 5.39
N ALA A 107 -9.91 0.02 4.20
CA ALA A 107 -10.40 0.65 2.97
C ALA A 107 -11.90 1.01 3.06
N LYS A 108 -12.74 0.12 3.61
CA LYS A 108 -14.18 0.37 3.81
C LYS A 108 -14.40 1.55 4.75
N VAL A 109 -13.68 1.57 5.88
CA VAL A 109 -13.82 2.63 6.90
C VAL A 109 -13.36 3.98 6.37
N THR A 110 -12.21 4.04 5.71
CA THR A 110 -11.67 5.30 5.18
C THR A 110 -12.51 5.85 4.03
N THR A 111 -13.08 5.00 3.18
CA THR A 111 -14.02 5.43 2.11
C THR A 111 -15.28 6.08 2.69
N ALA A 112 -15.91 5.45 3.68
CA ALA A 112 -17.08 6.01 4.35
C ALA A 112 -16.73 7.32 5.09
N ALA A 113 -15.57 7.34 5.75
CA ALA A 113 -15.09 8.50 6.49
C ALA A 113 -14.80 9.70 5.57
N PHE A 114 -14.31 9.48 4.34
CA PHE A 114 -14.07 10.57 3.38
C PHE A 114 -15.36 11.31 3.01
N GLY A 115 -16.44 10.57 2.73
CA GLY A 115 -17.75 11.16 2.44
C GLY A 115 -18.30 11.97 3.63
N ALA A 116 -18.20 11.42 4.84
CA ALA A 116 -18.59 12.10 6.07
C ALA A 116 -17.75 13.36 6.33
N TRP A 117 -16.42 13.28 6.13
CA TRP A 117 -15.51 14.41 6.28
C TRP A 117 -15.85 15.56 5.32
N ALA A 118 -16.16 15.26 4.05
CA ALA A 118 -16.48 16.29 3.08
C ALA A 118 -17.73 17.09 3.48
N GLN A 119 -18.75 16.40 4.01
CA GLN A 119 -19.97 17.02 4.54
C GLN A 119 -19.70 17.81 5.83
N ALA A 120 -19.02 17.17 6.79
CA ALA A 120 -18.63 17.78 8.07
C ALA A 120 -17.83 19.06 7.87
N ARG A 121 -16.86 19.05 6.94
CA ARG A 121 -16.04 20.21 6.60
C ARG A 121 -16.87 21.32 5.95
N ALA A 122 -17.80 21.00 5.07
CA ALA A 122 -18.68 21.98 4.44
C ALA A 122 -19.67 22.61 5.45
N ALA A 123 -20.06 21.85 6.47
CA ALA A 123 -20.95 22.28 7.54
C ALA A 123 -20.24 22.92 8.74
N ASP A 124 -18.89 22.92 8.77
CA ASP A 124 -18.06 23.29 9.93
C ASP A 124 -18.45 22.53 11.22
N ASP A 125 -18.75 21.24 11.09
CA ASP A 125 -19.27 20.41 12.18
C ASP A 125 -18.41 19.16 12.38
N PHE A 126 -17.46 19.27 13.32
CA PHE A 126 -16.57 18.16 13.68
C PHE A 126 -17.32 16.95 14.25
N SER A 127 -18.47 17.15 14.91
CA SER A 127 -19.19 16.06 15.58
C SER A 127 -19.66 14.98 14.59
N GLN A 128 -19.92 15.38 13.33
CA GLN A 128 -20.25 14.45 12.25
C GLN A 128 -19.06 13.56 11.86
N PHE A 129 -17.83 14.06 11.97
CA PHE A 129 -16.62 13.32 11.59
C PHE A 129 -15.96 12.58 12.75
N GLN A 130 -16.14 13.04 13.99
CA GLN A 130 -15.54 12.44 15.18
C GLN A 130 -15.64 10.89 15.24
N PRO A 131 -16.82 10.25 15.11
CA PRO A 131 -16.90 8.78 15.23
C PRO A 131 -16.13 8.05 14.11
N HIS A 132 -16.00 8.68 12.94
CA HIS A 132 -15.20 8.13 11.84
C HIS A 132 -13.71 8.24 12.13
N LEU A 133 -13.25 9.39 12.66
CA LEU A 133 -11.87 9.61 13.01
C LEU A 133 -11.41 8.65 14.13
N GLU A 134 -12.22 8.48 15.18
CA GLU A 134 -11.94 7.52 16.26
C GLU A 134 -11.73 6.10 15.71
N LYS A 135 -12.57 5.68 14.76
CA LYS A 135 -12.42 4.37 14.12
C LYS A 135 -11.15 4.27 13.27
N ILE A 136 -10.80 5.32 12.52
CA ILE A 136 -9.56 5.36 11.73
C ILE A 136 -8.34 5.26 12.64
N VAL A 137 -8.31 6.02 13.73
CA VAL A 137 -7.20 6.01 14.70
C VAL A 137 -7.07 4.63 15.36
N ALA A 138 -8.17 4.00 15.76
CA ALA A 138 -8.15 2.65 16.31
C ALA A 138 -7.55 1.63 15.33
N LEU A 139 -7.94 1.70 14.05
CA LEU A 139 -7.37 0.82 13.02
C LEU A 139 -5.90 1.15 12.72
N ALA A 140 -5.49 2.42 12.80
CA ALA A 140 -4.09 2.79 12.66
C ALA A 140 -3.22 2.19 13.78
N HIS A 141 -3.72 2.17 15.02
CA HIS A 141 -3.04 1.45 16.11
C HIS A 141 -2.97 -0.06 15.87
N GLN A 142 -4.04 -0.67 15.36
CA GLN A 142 -4.01 -2.08 14.97
C GLN A 142 -3.00 -2.36 13.85
N PHE A 143 -2.93 -1.48 12.84
CA PHE A 143 -1.93 -1.57 11.77
C PHE A 143 -0.51 -1.58 12.33
N VAL A 144 -0.21 -0.66 13.23
CA VAL A 144 1.10 -0.56 13.89
C VAL A 144 1.47 -1.86 14.61
N GLY A 145 0.49 -2.54 15.22
CA GLY A 145 0.68 -3.83 15.88
C GLY A 145 1.23 -4.95 14.98
N TYR A 146 1.03 -4.89 13.66
CA TYR A 146 1.59 -5.88 12.72
C TYR A 146 3.10 -5.76 12.52
N PHE A 147 3.72 -4.70 13.04
CA PHE A 147 5.14 -4.40 12.85
C PHE A 147 5.96 -4.47 14.13
N GLU A 148 5.40 -5.02 15.22
CA GLU A 148 6.15 -5.24 16.46
C GLU A 148 7.33 -6.22 16.27
N PRO A 149 8.47 -6.00 16.96
CA PRO A 149 8.77 -4.85 17.81
C PRO A 149 9.19 -3.61 17.01
N TYR A 150 8.92 -2.42 17.55
CA TYR A 150 9.37 -1.12 17.03
C TYR A 150 9.83 -0.22 18.17
N ASP A 151 10.67 0.77 17.88
CA ASP A 151 11.17 1.73 18.88
C ASP A 151 10.05 2.68 19.33
N HIS A 152 9.32 3.27 18.37
CA HIS A 152 8.15 4.10 18.61
C HIS A 152 7.02 3.73 17.63
N PRO A 153 5.74 3.63 18.07
CA PRO A 153 4.63 3.18 17.21
C PRO A 153 4.43 4.05 15.97
N TYR A 154 4.72 5.35 16.09
CA TYR A 154 4.61 6.28 14.97
C TYR A 154 5.70 6.09 13.91
N ASP A 155 6.83 5.47 14.25
CA ASP A 155 7.88 5.15 13.26
C ASP A 155 7.36 4.19 12.19
N VAL A 156 6.48 3.26 12.57
CA VAL A 156 5.85 2.32 11.61
C VAL A 156 5.05 3.09 10.57
N LEU A 157 4.34 4.15 11.00
CA LEU A 157 3.55 4.99 10.12
C LEU A 157 4.45 5.91 9.27
N LEU A 158 5.49 6.49 9.85
CA LEU A 158 6.47 7.32 9.13
C LEU A 158 7.19 6.52 8.04
N ASP A 159 7.60 5.29 8.34
CA ASP A 159 8.33 4.42 7.42
C ASP A 159 7.51 4.05 6.16
N GLN A 160 6.17 4.20 6.20
CA GLN A 160 5.30 4.06 5.02
C GLN A 160 5.47 5.22 4.02
N PHE A 161 5.84 6.41 4.49
CA PHE A 161 5.97 7.62 3.69
C PHE A 161 7.42 7.99 3.40
N GLU A 162 8.31 7.82 4.39
CA GLU A 162 9.73 8.13 4.31
C GLU A 162 10.54 6.97 4.91
N PRO A 163 11.01 6.02 4.09
CA PRO A 163 11.70 4.82 4.56
C PRO A 163 12.91 5.15 5.46
N GLY A 164 12.89 4.66 6.69
CA GLY A 164 13.95 4.87 7.68
C GLY A 164 13.82 6.16 8.51
N MET A 165 12.82 7.00 8.29
CA MET A 165 12.56 8.16 9.15
C MET A 165 12.05 7.73 10.53
N LYS A 166 12.44 8.48 11.57
CA LYS A 166 12.12 8.19 12.97
C LYS A 166 11.47 9.39 13.63
N THR A 167 10.65 9.12 14.64
CA THR A 167 10.07 10.13 15.53
C THR A 167 11.20 10.89 16.24
N ALA A 168 11.07 12.22 16.34
CA ALA A 168 12.06 13.10 16.97
C ALA A 168 12.06 13.02 18.50
#